data_AF-A0AB37QVN9-F1
#
_entry.id   AF-A0AB37QVN9-F1
#
_cell.length_a   1.000
_cell.length_b   1.000
_cell.length_c   1.000
_cell.angle_alpha   90.00
_cell.angle_beta   90.00
_cell.angle_gamma   90.00
#
_symmetry.space_group_name_H-M   'P 1'
#
loop_
_entity.id
_entity.type
_entity.pdbx_description
1 polymer ?
#
loop_
_entity_poly.entity_id
_entity_poly.type
_entity_poly.pdbx_seq_one_letter_code
_entity_poly.pdbx_strand_id
1 'polypeptide(L)'
;MSMNNHSFSSRDFVHVPASLAAGEVTGTLLHERVRKPTLDAFSDARKHEVHVVDLPCRSISMTFGALRPLQGSGLHRHNYESVIYIISGAGFSMVGETLVSWTAGDAIYIPVWRWHKHVNTSEDAEATYIACENTPLLQALGVALREEAS
;
A
#
# COMPACT_ATOMS: atom_id res chain seq x y z
N MET A 1 7.82 -23.89 -1.32
CA MET A 1 6.82 -23.80 -2.40
C MET A 1 7.49 -23.13 -3.59
N SER A 2 7.54 -23.79 -4.75
CA SER A 2 8.16 -23.23 -5.95
C SER A 2 7.25 -22.12 -6.48
N MET A 3 7.72 -20.87 -6.51
CA MET A 3 7.03 -19.83 -7.28
C MET A 3 7.10 -20.24 -8.74
N ASN A 4 5.96 -20.52 -9.37
CA ASN A 4 5.89 -20.71 -10.81
C ASN A 4 6.28 -19.38 -11.49
N ASN A 5 7.57 -19.27 -11.83
CA ASN A 5 8.13 -18.15 -12.55
C ASN A 5 7.85 -18.37 -14.05
N HIS A 6 6.58 -18.28 -14.44
CA HIS A 6 6.24 -18.20 -15.85
C HIS A 6 6.71 -16.83 -16.36
N SER A 7 7.87 -16.81 -17.04
CA SER A 7 8.30 -15.63 -17.78
C SER A 7 7.64 -15.65 -19.15
N PHE A 8 7.03 -14.53 -19.51
CA PHE A 8 6.53 -14.29 -20.86
C PHE A 8 7.63 -13.63 -21.69
N SER A 9 7.66 -13.94 -22.98
CA SER A 9 8.59 -13.41 -23.98
C SER A 9 7.84 -12.95 -25.22
N SER A 10 8.53 -12.29 -26.16
CA SER A 10 7.91 -11.90 -27.44
C SER A 10 7.33 -13.08 -28.24
N ARG A 11 7.78 -14.32 -27.97
CA ARG A 11 7.23 -15.53 -28.59
C ARG A 11 5.80 -15.83 -28.12
N ASP A 12 5.46 -15.39 -26.93
CA ASP A 12 4.16 -15.65 -26.30
C ASP A 12 3.08 -14.65 -26.76
N PHE A 13 3.45 -13.61 -27.52
CA PHE A 13 2.52 -12.59 -28.03
C PHE A 13 1.36 -13.20 -28.84
N VAL A 14 1.63 -14.25 -29.62
CA VAL A 14 0.59 -14.94 -30.42
C VAL A 14 -0.21 -15.95 -29.60
N HIS A 15 0.22 -16.23 -28.36
CA HIS A 15 -0.38 -17.21 -27.45
C HIS A 15 -1.19 -16.56 -26.32
N VAL A 16 -1.60 -15.29 -26.50
CA VAL A 16 -2.51 -14.62 -25.57
C VAL A 16 -3.87 -15.33 -25.60
N PRO A 17 -4.37 -15.86 -24.47
CA PRO A 17 -5.65 -16.55 -24.44
C PRO A 17 -6.80 -15.62 -24.84
N ALA A 18 -7.68 -16.08 -25.72
CA ALA A 18 -8.90 -15.34 -26.10
C ALA A 18 -10.02 -15.41 -25.05
N SER A 19 -9.84 -16.24 -24.01
CA SER A 19 -10.80 -16.45 -22.93
C SER A 19 -10.08 -16.74 -21.61
N LEU A 20 -10.67 -16.30 -20.50
CA LEU A 20 -10.26 -16.63 -19.14
C LEU A 20 -11.14 -17.77 -18.61
N ALA A 21 -10.53 -18.87 -18.20
CA ALA A 21 -11.20 -19.85 -17.36
C ALA A 21 -11.13 -19.34 -15.90
N ALA A 22 -12.25 -19.37 -15.17
CA ALA A 22 -12.31 -18.85 -13.81
C ALA A 22 -11.41 -19.59 -12.79
N GLY A 23 -10.77 -20.70 -13.21
CA GLY A 23 -9.92 -21.52 -12.35
C GLY A 23 -10.65 -22.05 -11.12
N GLU A 24 -9.93 -22.71 -10.23
CA GLU A 24 -10.41 -22.94 -8.88
C GLU A 24 -10.16 -21.68 -8.04
N VAL A 25 -11.06 -21.43 -7.09
CA VAL A 25 -10.80 -20.42 -6.06
C VAL A 25 -9.61 -20.88 -5.24
N THR A 26 -8.50 -20.15 -5.36
CA THR A 26 -7.25 -20.44 -4.67
C THR A 26 -6.86 -19.27 -3.76
N GLY A 27 -6.18 -19.57 -2.66
CA GLY A 27 -5.81 -18.59 -1.64
C GLY A 27 -6.91 -18.32 -0.61
N THR A 28 -6.57 -17.51 0.39
CA THR A 28 -7.51 -17.09 1.44
C THR A 28 -8.40 -15.96 0.90
N LEU A 29 -9.72 -16.10 1.05
CA LEU A 29 -10.68 -15.08 0.61
C LEU A 29 -10.97 -14.03 1.68
N LEU A 30 -11.07 -14.47 2.94
CA LEU A 30 -11.37 -13.62 4.08
C LEU A 30 -10.13 -13.47 4.95
N HIS A 31 -9.65 -12.24 5.08
CA HIS A 31 -8.55 -11.89 5.97
C HIS A 31 -9.13 -11.21 7.20
N GLU A 32 -9.50 -12.02 8.20
CA GLU A 32 -10.09 -11.52 9.43
C GLU A 32 -9.07 -10.76 10.27
N ARG A 33 -9.54 -9.72 10.98
CA ARG A 33 -8.77 -9.05 12.05
C ARG A 33 -7.40 -8.55 11.58
N VAL A 34 -7.37 -7.85 10.43
CA VAL A 34 -6.16 -7.30 9.80
C VAL A 34 -5.28 -6.52 10.78
N ARG A 35 -5.88 -5.63 11.58
CA ARG A 35 -5.17 -4.90 12.63
C ARG A 35 -4.87 -5.84 13.79
N LYS A 36 -3.62 -6.26 13.92
CA LYS A 36 -3.15 -7.13 15.01
C LYS A 36 -2.66 -6.29 16.19
N PRO A 37 -2.72 -6.80 17.44
CA PRO A 37 -2.29 -6.05 18.63
C PRO A 37 -0.77 -5.87 18.72
N THR A 38 0.01 -6.71 18.04
CA THR A 38 1.48 -6.66 18.00
C THR A 38 1.96 -6.04 16.70
N LEU A 39 2.86 -5.06 16.81
CA LEU A 39 3.59 -4.50 15.68
C LEU A 39 4.75 -5.40 15.30
N ASP A 40 5.06 -5.45 14.00
CA ASP A 40 6.18 -6.19 13.45
C ASP A 40 7.32 -5.26 12.99
N ALA A 41 8.43 -5.85 12.57
CA ALA A 41 9.57 -5.12 12.03
C ALA A 41 9.21 -4.24 10.80
N PHE A 42 8.14 -4.58 10.08
CA PHE A 42 7.66 -3.79 8.97
C PHE A 42 7.05 -2.47 9.46
N SER A 43 6.20 -2.50 10.49
CA SER A 43 5.69 -1.29 11.15
C SER A 43 6.83 -0.40 11.69
N ASP A 44 7.83 -1.00 12.35
CA ASP A 44 8.96 -0.25 12.90
C ASP A 44 9.73 0.52 11.80
N ALA A 45 10.00 -0.14 10.66
CA ALA A 45 10.66 0.49 9.52
C ALA A 45 9.87 1.67 8.94
N ARG A 46 8.53 1.66 9.06
CA ARG A 46 7.67 2.75 8.58
C ARG A 46 7.51 3.88 9.59
N LYS A 47 8.11 3.76 10.77
CA LYS A 47 8.02 4.71 11.88
C LYS A 47 6.57 4.92 12.37
N HIS A 48 5.64 4.05 11.98
CA HIS A 48 4.24 4.04 12.40
C HIS A 48 3.58 2.68 12.17
N GLU A 49 2.41 2.45 12.78
CA GLU A 49 1.69 1.18 12.67
C GLU A 49 1.20 0.95 11.24
N VAL A 50 1.62 -0.16 10.64
CA VAL A 50 1.16 -0.60 9.32
C VAL A 50 0.98 -2.13 9.31
N HIS A 51 -0.23 -2.57 8.99
CA HIS A 51 -0.57 -3.98 8.83
C HIS A 51 -0.76 -4.30 7.35
N VAL A 52 0.09 -5.16 6.81
CA VAL A 52 -0.08 -5.70 5.45
C VAL A 52 -1.20 -6.73 5.43
N VAL A 53 -2.12 -6.61 4.48
CA VAL A 53 -3.13 -7.64 4.21
C VAL A 53 -2.53 -8.66 3.24
N ASP A 54 -2.39 -9.91 3.68
CA ASP A 54 -1.80 -11.02 2.90
C ASP A 54 -2.73 -11.53 1.79
N LEU A 55 -3.19 -10.65 0.90
CA LEU A 55 -4.12 -10.97 -0.16
C LEU A 55 -3.44 -11.78 -1.28
N PRO A 56 -4.13 -12.75 -1.92
CA PRO A 56 -3.62 -13.42 -3.12
C PRO A 56 -3.59 -12.52 -4.38
N CYS A 57 -3.94 -11.24 -4.25
CA CYS A 57 -4.01 -10.28 -5.34
C CYS A 57 -2.61 -9.98 -5.90
N ARG A 58 -2.42 -10.18 -7.20
CA ARG A 58 -1.12 -10.03 -7.87
C ARG A 58 -0.88 -8.64 -8.47
N SER A 59 -1.92 -7.81 -8.51
CA SER A 59 -1.86 -6.48 -9.13
C SER A 59 -1.90 -5.36 -8.10
N ILE A 60 -2.64 -5.55 -7.00
CA ILE A 60 -2.93 -4.52 -6.01
C ILE A 60 -2.71 -5.11 -4.61
N SER A 61 -1.94 -4.43 -3.78
CA SER A 61 -1.82 -4.70 -2.35
C SER A 61 -2.76 -3.80 -1.55
N MET A 62 -3.06 -4.21 -0.32
CA MET A 62 -3.79 -3.41 0.66
C MET A 62 -3.04 -3.39 1.99
N THR A 63 -3.03 -2.24 2.66
CA THR A 63 -2.53 -2.10 4.03
C THR A 63 -3.52 -1.31 4.87
N PHE A 64 -3.55 -1.60 6.17
CA PHE A 64 -4.16 -0.74 7.19
C PHE A 64 -3.04 0.04 7.87
N GLY A 65 -3.20 1.35 8.02
CA GLY A 65 -2.25 2.21 8.70
C GLY A 65 -2.88 3.00 9.84
N ALA A 66 -2.10 3.25 10.88
CA ALA A 66 -2.50 4.07 12.02
C ALA A 66 -1.38 5.03 12.45
N LEU A 67 -1.77 6.27 12.76
CA LEU A 67 -0.91 7.33 13.26
C LEU A 67 -1.40 7.77 14.63
N ARG A 68 -0.56 7.55 15.65
CA ARG A 68 -0.79 8.08 17.01
C ARG A 68 -0.92 9.61 16.99
N PRO A 69 -1.43 10.21 18.08
CA PRO A 69 -1.47 11.66 18.20
C PRO A 69 -0.13 12.31 17.85
N LEU A 70 -0.18 13.36 17.04
CA LEU A 70 0.96 14.12 16.53
C LEU A 70 2.03 13.29 15.77
N GLN A 71 1.74 12.03 15.43
CA GLN A 71 2.69 11.17 14.73
C GLN A 71 2.72 11.48 13.23
N GLY A 72 3.93 11.47 12.67
CA GLY A 72 4.14 11.40 11.22
C GLY A 72 4.70 10.06 10.79
N SER A 73 4.35 9.61 9.59
CA SER A 73 5.02 8.49 8.93
C SER A 73 6.46 8.88 8.54
N GLY A 74 7.27 7.87 8.19
CA GLY A 74 8.53 8.09 7.48
C GLY A 74 8.32 8.82 6.14
N LEU A 75 9.27 9.67 5.76
CA LEU A 75 9.32 10.33 4.47
C LEU A 75 9.91 9.38 3.43
N HIS A 76 9.18 9.08 2.37
CA HIS A 76 9.59 8.11 1.37
C HIS A 76 9.02 8.43 -0.02
N ARG A 77 9.52 7.74 -1.05
CA ARG A 77 8.97 7.76 -2.40
C ARG A 77 9.06 6.38 -3.03
N HIS A 78 8.22 6.14 -4.02
CA HIS A 78 8.20 4.89 -4.76
C HIS A 78 7.58 5.09 -6.13
N ASN A 79 7.83 4.17 -7.06
CA ASN A 79 7.30 4.25 -8.43
C ASN A 79 5.96 3.52 -8.63
N TYR A 80 5.41 2.91 -7.58
CA TYR A 80 4.01 2.48 -7.55
C TYR A 80 3.10 3.63 -7.12
N GLU A 81 1.85 3.56 -7.55
CA GLU A 81 0.78 4.48 -7.15
C GLU A 81 0.19 4.05 -5.82
N SER A 82 -0.21 5.02 -4.99
CA SER A 82 -0.95 4.74 -3.75
C SER A 82 -2.25 5.53 -3.71
N VAL A 83 -3.35 4.82 -3.51
CA VAL A 83 -4.69 5.38 -3.27
C VAL A 83 -5.06 5.10 -1.83
N ILE A 84 -5.37 6.15 -1.08
CA ILE A 84 -5.54 6.10 0.37
C ILE A 84 -6.92 6.61 0.73
N TYR A 85 -7.61 5.92 1.65
CA TYR A 85 -8.89 6.36 2.20
C TYR A 85 -8.77 6.52 3.72
N ILE A 86 -9.15 7.69 4.24
CA ILE A 86 -9.09 8.00 5.66
C ILE A 86 -10.33 7.44 6.35
N ILE A 87 -10.12 6.50 7.26
CA ILE A 87 -11.20 5.88 8.05
C ILE A 87 -11.58 6.77 9.22
N SER A 88 -10.59 7.30 9.95
CA SER A 88 -10.81 8.11 11.14
C SER A 88 -9.71 9.15 11.35
N GLY A 89 -10.01 10.18 12.13
CA GLY A 89 -9.05 11.24 12.49
C GLY A 89 -8.95 12.34 11.44
N ALA A 90 -7.97 13.23 11.63
CA ALA A 90 -7.69 14.33 10.72
C ALA A 90 -6.19 14.64 10.72
N GLY A 91 -5.73 15.23 9.64
CA GLY A 91 -4.32 15.50 9.47
C GLY A 91 -3.99 16.09 8.11
N PHE A 92 -2.76 15.88 7.68
CA PHE A 92 -2.32 16.26 6.35
C PHE A 92 -1.29 15.29 5.78
N SER A 93 -1.08 15.37 4.48
CA SER A 93 0.00 14.71 3.77
C SER A 93 0.84 15.74 3.06
N MET A 94 2.16 15.59 3.17
CA MET A 94 3.09 16.29 2.30
C MET A 94 3.29 15.41 1.08
N VAL A 95 3.10 15.95 -0.12
CA VAL A 95 3.28 15.26 -1.40
C VAL A 95 4.14 16.16 -2.30
N GLY A 96 5.44 15.90 -2.33
CA GLY A 96 6.41 16.87 -2.81
C GLY A 96 6.33 18.17 -2.02
N GLU A 97 6.05 19.27 -2.71
CA GLU A 97 5.86 20.59 -2.11
C GLU A 97 4.40 20.90 -1.75
N THR A 98 3.47 20.01 -2.12
CA THR A 98 2.04 20.22 -1.88
C THR A 98 1.65 19.67 -0.51
N LEU A 99 0.92 20.47 0.26
CA LEU A 99 0.29 20.04 1.50
C LEU A 99 -1.18 19.74 1.23
N VAL A 100 -1.62 18.54 1.57
CA VAL A 100 -2.97 18.04 1.35
C VAL A 100 -3.59 17.73 2.71
N SER A 101 -4.48 18.59 3.18
CA SER A 101 -5.25 18.35 4.42
C SER A 101 -6.34 17.33 4.17
N TRP A 102 -6.64 16.51 5.17
CA TRP A 102 -7.65 15.47 5.10
C TRP A 102 -8.32 15.24 6.45
N THR A 103 -9.55 14.74 6.40
CA THR A 103 -10.34 14.26 7.53
C THR A 103 -10.97 12.91 7.21
N ALA A 104 -11.62 12.28 8.19
CA ALA A 104 -12.33 11.03 8.01
C ALA A 104 -13.34 11.10 6.85
N GLY A 105 -13.30 10.11 5.96
CA GLY A 105 -14.12 10.05 4.75
C GLY A 105 -13.44 10.57 3.48
N ASP A 106 -12.28 11.24 3.61
CA ASP A 106 -11.54 11.73 2.45
C ASP A 106 -10.70 10.62 1.79
N ALA A 107 -10.41 10.81 0.50
CA ALA A 107 -9.45 10.02 -0.24
C ALA A 107 -8.26 10.87 -0.70
N ILE A 108 -7.08 10.29 -0.71
CA ILE A 108 -5.82 10.94 -1.10
C ILE A 108 -5.15 10.06 -2.16
N TYR A 109 -4.60 10.70 -3.19
CA TYR A 109 -3.77 10.05 -4.19
C TYR A 109 -2.32 10.50 -4.04
N ILE A 110 -1.39 9.54 -4.06
CA ILE A 110 0.04 9.78 -4.05
C ILE A 110 0.61 9.44 -5.44
N PRO A 111 1.04 10.46 -6.21
CA PRO A 111 1.65 10.23 -7.52
C PRO A 111 2.98 9.49 -7.40
N VAL A 112 3.32 8.72 -8.44
CA VAL A 112 4.60 8.02 -8.53
C VAL A 112 5.79 8.97 -8.37
N TRP A 113 6.82 8.48 -7.70
CA TRP A 113 8.12 9.11 -7.51
C TRP A 113 8.08 10.52 -6.89
N ARG A 114 7.08 10.77 -6.04
CA ARG A 114 7.01 11.96 -5.17
C ARG A 114 7.35 11.58 -3.74
N TRP A 115 8.23 12.38 -3.12
CA TRP A 115 8.46 12.28 -1.68
C TRP A 115 7.18 12.60 -0.94
N HIS A 116 6.77 11.74 -0.02
CA HIS A 116 5.55 11.94 0.75
C HIS A 116 5.63 11.36 2.16
N LYS A 117 4.81 11.94 3.04
CA LYS A 117 4.56 11.48 4.40
C LYS A 117 3.17 11.92 4.85
N HIS A 118 2.60 11.18 5.79
CA HIS A 118 1.30 11.46 6.40
C HIS A 118 1.51 11.91 7.85
N VAL A 119 0.72 12.87 8.32
CA VAL A 119 0.84 13.42 9.68
C VAL A 119 -0.55 13.52 10.28
N ASN A 120 -0.71 12.94 11.47
CA ASN A 120 -1.88 13.16 12.32
C ASN A 120 -1.69 14.47 13.09
N THR A 121 -2.69 15.35 13.06
CA THR A 121 -2.63 16.64 13.76
C THR A 121 -3.38 16.64 15.10
N SER A 122 -4.09 15.57 15.45
CA SER A 122 -4.75 15.46 16.75
C SER A 122 -3.74 15.25 17.88
N GLU A 123 -4.01 15.86 19.04
CA GLU A 123 -3.22 15.72 20.27
C GLU A 123 -3.62 14.52 21.13
N ASP A 124 -4.81 13.97 20.91
CA ASP A 124 -5.44 12.97 21.79
C ASP A 124 -6.07 11.78 21.05
N ALA A 125 -6.28 11.86 19.74
CA ALA A 125 -6.91 10.84 18.93
C ALA A 125 -5.98 10.29 17.84
N GLU A 126 -6.17 9.00 17.53
CA GLU A 126 -5.50 8.32 16.42
C GLU A 126 -6.17 8.65 15.08
N ALA A 127 -5.36 8.75 14.02
CA ALA A 127 -5.84 8.73 12.64
C ALA A 127 -5.57 7.36 12.00
N THR A 128 -6.56 6.83 11.28
CA THR A 128 -6.45 5.52 10.63
C THR A 128 -6.86 5.58 9.17
N TYR A 129 -6.25 4.72 8.35
CA TYR A 129 -6.46 4.73 6.92
C TYR A 129 -6.26 3.34 6.30
N ILE A 130 -6.79 3.15 5.09
CA ILE A 130 -6.43 2.03 4.21
C ILE A 130 -5.65 2.60 3.02
N ALA A 131 -4.55 1.95 2.67
CA ALA A 131 -3.82 2.25 1.44
C ALA A 131 -3.87 1.05 0.49
N CYS A 132 -4.14 1.32 -0.78
CA CYS A 132 -4.09 0.35 -1.87
C CYS A 132 -3.03 0.79 -2.87
N GLU A 133 -2.17 -0.14 -3.29
CA GLU A 133 -1.02 0.18 -4.13
C GLU A 133 -0.83 -0.87 -5.22
N ASN A 134 -0.35 -0.47 -6.41
CA ASN A 134 -0.04 -1.42 -7.49
C ASN A 134 1.35 -2.07 -7.35
N THR A 135 1.94 -2.04 -6.14
CA THR A 135 3.26 -2.57 -5.82
C THR A 135 3.46 -4.02 -6.29
N PRO A 136 2.52 -4.98 -6.09
CA PRO A 136 2.71 -6.36 -6.52
C PRO A 136 2.87 -6.50 -8.03
N LEU A 137 2.19 -5.66 -8.83
CA LEU A 137 2.32 -5.64 -10.28
C LEU A 137 3.74 -5.24 -10.69
N LEU A 138 4.26 -4.15 -10.13
CA LEU A 138 5.60 -3.66 -10.47
C LEU A 138 6.70 -4.59 -9.94
N GLN A 139 6.47 -5.25 -8.80
CA GLN A 139 7.36 -6.30 -8.29
C GLN A 139 7.41 -7.50 -9.26
N ALA A 140 6.26 -7.94 -9.78
CA ALA A 140 6.18 -9.03 -10.75
C ALA A 140 6.89 -8.69 -12.07
N LEU A 141 6.94 -7.41 -12.45
CA LEU A 141 7.68 -6.92 -13.60
C LEU A 141 9.17 -6.69 -13.32
N GLY A 142 9.62 -6.79 -12.06
CA GLY A 142 11.01 -6.55 -11.67
C GLY A 142 11.44 -5.07 -11.71
N VAL A 143 10.48 -4.15 -11.68
CA VAL A 143 10.74 -2.70 -11.82
C VAL A 143 10.31 -1.88 -10.61
N ALA A 144 9.82 -2.51 -9.54
CA ALA A 144 9.43 -1.79 -8.31
C ALA A 144 10.64 -1.12 -7.64
N LEU A 145 10.51 0.16 -7.33
CA LEU A 145 11.52 0.99 -6.68
C LEU A 145 10.90 1.71 -5.48
N ARG A 146 11.64 1.76 -4.37
CA ARG A 146 11.29 2.52 -3.17
C ARG A 146 12.55 3.14 -2.58
N GLU A 147 12.43 4.37 -2.11
CA GLU A 147 13.47 5.06 -1.36
C GLU A 147 12.88 5.66 -0.08
N GLU A 148 13.62 5.51 1.02
CA GLU A 148 13.32 6.11 2.33
C GLU A 148 14.30 7.26 2.57
N ALA A 149 13.85 8.35 3.19
CA ALA A 149 14.76 9.39 3.66
C ALA A 149 15.50 8.88 4.91
N SER A 150 16.84 9.00 4.90
CA SER A 150 17.72 8.67 6.02
C SER A 150 17.38 9.45 7.29
#